data_AF-A0A3D8TVS1-F1
#
_entry.id   AF-A0A3D8TVS1-F1
#
_cell.length_a   1.000
_cell.length_b   1.000
_cell.length_c   1.000
_cell.angle_alpha   90.00
_cell.angle_beta   90.00
_cell.angle_gamma   90.00
#
_symmetry.space_group_name_H-M   'P 1'
#
loop_
_entity.id
_entity.type
_entity.pdbx_description
1 polymer ?
#
loop_
_entity_poly.entity_id
_entity_poly.type
_entity_poly.pdbx_seq_one_letter_code
_entity_poly.pdbx_strand_id
1 'polypeptide(L)'
;MPVTVTFADDGASVSSTARFEVTAPAALGSSELETATVDGVNVVYAPFSADSPMTVAQLLAKVTAEPSGADKGVYRDGVRLEAGAELAENDVLRFSAKGSTVSDDYVVKSKTTWDWVNDFQVRVQGPIWYGQRQTEADGVWSDIADFDATYPNWMYETYYGPGVDYANHSLPTDRSAIHGLISDSPASAGGSAMAWKAPKAGTVKVSIREDEPYLRQDGSNGKALTLRLMHDDKVVCFADLTVSKQRSEEFANCVADKGEIAVEAGDWIRVTATSASGMNKPSAHISPVIAYMAASTPGPEPVPVDKSTLKATVEEALGLAESDYTDESWAALVAARDAAQTVLDDDAATAEQVETAQNALRDAIDGLEKKPVDPDPNPKPDPNPDPDPTPDP
;
A
#
# COMPACT_ATOMS: atom_id res chain seq x y z
N MET A 1 49.23 -11.15 -26.57
CA MET A 1 49.89 -12.28 -27.26
C MET A 1 50.99 -11.74 -28.15
N PRO A 2 52.22 -12.27 -28.06
CA PRO A 2 53.28 -11.92 -29.00
C PRO A 2 52.91 -12.45 -30.40
N VAL A 3 53.10 -11.61 -31.42
CA VAL A 3 52.90 -11.96 -32.83
C VAL A 3 54.21 -11.70 -33.55
N THR A 4 54.76 -12.74 -34.19
CA THR A 4 55.96 -12.64 -35.01
C THR A 4 55.59 -12.86 -36.46
N VAL A 5 55.96 -11.91 -37.31
CA VAL A 5 55.82 -12.02 -38.77
C VAL A 5 57.20 -12.26 -39.35
N THR A 6 57.36 -13.31 -40.15
CA THR A 6 58.61 -13.65 -40.84
C THR A 6 58.43 -13.41 -42.34
N PHE A 7 59.35 -12.66 -42.94
CA PHE A 7 59.35 -12.38 -44.37
C PHE A 7 59.96 -13.56 -45.14
N ALA A 8 59.29 -13.98 -46.21
CA ALA A 8 59.59 -15.24 -46.91
C ALA A 8 60.83 -15.15 -47.82
N ASP A 9 61.27 -13.94 -48.14
CA ASP A 9 62.32 -13.60 -49.09
C ASP A 9 63.72 -13.51 -48.45
N ASP A 10 63.82 -13.03 -47.20
CA ASP A 10 65.11 -12.88 -46.50
C ASP A 10 65.16 -13.57 -45.13
N GLY A 11 64.04 -14.13 -44.66
CA GLY A 11 63.93 -14.76 -43.35
C GLY A 11 64.00 -13.78 -42.18
N ALA A 12 63.97 -12.47 -42.42
CA ALA A 12 63.89 -11.47 -41.38
C ALA A 12 62.55 -11.59 -40.66
N SER A 13 62.54 -11.29 -39.36
CA SER A 13 61.30 -11.32 -38.57
C SER A 13 61.12 -10.05 -37.77
N VAL A 14 59.86 -9.64 -37.64
CA VAL A 14 59.43 -8.51 -36.79
C VAL A 14 58.44 -9.05 -35.78
N SER A 15 58.69 -8.74 -34.51
CA SER A 15 57.82 -9.13 -33.40
C SER A 15 57.07 -7.93 -32.87
N SER A 16 55.77 -8.08 -32.64
CA SER A 16 54.91 -7.10 -31.98
C SER A 16 54.05 -7.78 -30.92
N THR A 17 53.38 -7.01 -30.08
CA THR A 17 52.41 -7.52 -29.11
C THR A 17 51.00 -7.14 -29.54
N ALA A 18 50.17 -8.14 -29.83
CA ALA A 18 48.72 -7.94 -29.92
C ALA A 18 48.12 -7.97 -28.51
N ARG A 19 47.30 -6.99 -28.15
CA ARG A 19 46.45 -7.06 -26.96
C ARG A 19 45.04 -7.42 -27.40
N PHE A 20 44.46 -8.43 -26.75
CA PHE A 20 43.05 -8.77 -26.88
C PHE A 20 42.38 -8.42 -25.56
N GLU A 21 41.30 -7.66 -25.63
CA GLU A 21 40.45 -7.39 -24.48
C GLU A 21 39.24 -8.31 -24.58
N VAL A 22 39.05 -9.17 -23.59
CA VAL A 22 37.88 -10.05 -23.50
C VAL A 22 36.94 -9.41 -22.49
N THR A 23 35.87 -8.81 -22.98
CA THR A 23 34.80 -8.27 -22.14
C THR A 23 33.83 -9.37 -21.79
N ALA A 24 33.37 -9.43 -20.53
CA ALA A 24 32.29 -10.31 -20.15
C ALA A 24 31.02 -10.00 -20.98
N PRO A 25 30.20 -10.99 -21.36
CA PRO A 25 28.90 -10.74 -21.95
C PRO A 25 28.06 -9.85 -21.05
N ALA A 26 27.28 -8.95 -21.65
CA ALA A 26 26.33 -8.16 -20.89
C ALA A 26 25.14 -9.02 -20.46
N ALA A 27 24.62 -8.77 -19.26
CA ALA A 27 23.49 -9.45 -18.68
C ALA A 27 22.62 -8.47 -17.88
N LEU A 28 21.42 -8.92 -17.51
CA LEU A 28 20.61 -8.25 -16.49
C LEU A 28 21.38 -8.24 -15.16
N GLY A 29 21.63 -7.04 -14.61
CA GLY A 29 22.29 -6.87 -13.31
C GLY A 29 21.30 -7.04 -12.15
N SER A 30 20.31 -6.16 -12.09
CA SER A 30 19.21 -6.19 -11.13
C SER A 30 17.90 -5.78 -11.80
N SER A 31 16.78 -6.21 -11.21
CA SER A 31 15.44 -5.88 -11.69
C SER A 31 14.52 -5.53 -10.52
N GLU A 32 13.81 -4.41 -10.63
CA GLU A 32 12.66 -4.07 -9.78
C GLU A 32 11.35 -4.70 -10.29
N LEU A 33 11.44 -5.50 -11.36
CA LEU A 33 10.32 -6.23 -11.97
C LEU A 33 10.56 -7.73 -11.89
N GLU A 34 9.47 -8.50 -11.85
CA GLU A 34 9.56 -9.96 -11.85
C GLU A 34 10.20 -10.46 -13.16
N THR A 35 11.10 -11.43 -13.03
CA THR A 35 11.68 -12.15 -14.16
C THR A 35 11.48 -13.65 -14.00
N ALA A 36 11.43 -14.37 -15.11
CA ALA A 36 11.31 -15.82 -15.13
C ALA A 36 11.93 -16.40 -16.39
N THR A 37 12.08 -17.73 -16.42
CA THR A 37 12.35 -18.48 -17.64
C THR A 37 11.13 -19.34 -17.95
N VAL A 38 10.47 -19.08 -19.09
CA VAL A 38 9.29 -19.80 -19.56
C VAL A 38 9.66 -20.51 -20.85
N ASP A 39 9.56 -21.84 -20.88
CA ASP A 39 9.92 -22.67 -22.04
C ASP A 39 11.33 -22.38 -22.61
N GLY A 40 12.28 -22.08 -21.72
CA GLY A 40 13.66 -21.75 -22.10
C GLY A 40 13.87 -20.30 -22.56
N VAL A 41 12.84 -19.46 -22.51
CA VAL A 41 12.89 -18.03 -22.86
C VAL A 41 12.87 -17.19 -21.60
N ASN A 42 13.81 -16.26 -21.46
CA ASN A 42 13.80 -15.30 -20.37
C ASN A 42 12.69 -14.28 -20.57
N VAL A 43 11.96 -13.98 -19.50
CA VAL A 43 10.80 -13.08 -19.49
C VAL A 43 10.98 -12.03 -18.42
N VAL A 44 10.57 -10.79 -18.72
CA VAL A 44 10.38 -9.72 -17.74
C VAL A 44 8.91 -9.30 -17.76
N TYR A 45 8.30 -9.25 -16.58
CA TYR A 45 6.90 -8.86 -16.43
C TYR A 45 6.80 -7.38 -16.10
N ALA A 46 6.16 -6.61 -16.99
CA ALA A 46 6.02 -5.17 -16.86
C ALA A 46 4.53 -4.76 -16.72
N PRO A 47 4.22 -3.78 -15.85
CA PRO A 47 2.86 -3.31 -15.62
C PRO A 47 2.37 -2.37 -16.73
N PHE A 48 2.00 -2.93 -17.89
CA PHE A 48 1.40 -2.14 -18.97
C PHE A 48 0.12 -2.77 -19.52
N SER A 49 -0.82 -1.92 -19.90
CA SER A 49 -2.00 -2.26 -20.68
C SER A 49 -2.33 -1.10 -21.62
N ALA A 50 -3.31 -1.27 -22.51
CA ALA A 50 -3.76 -0.18 -23.39
C ALA A 50 -4.23 1.05 -22.59
N ASP A 51 -4.89 0.81 -21.45
CA ASP A 51 -5.43 1.88 -20.59
C ASP A 51 -4.46 2.29 -19.48
N SER A 52 -3.30 1.66 -19.37
CA SER A 52 -2.29 2.01 -18.37
C SER A 52 -0.92 1.72 -18.97
N PRO A 53 -0.45 2.53 -19.94
CA PRO A 53 0.77 2.25 -20.66
C PRO A 53 2.01 2.34 -19.75
N MET A 54 3.10 1.75 -20.24
CA MET A 54 4.44 1.94 -19.71
C MET A 54 5.36 2.22 -20.88
N THR A 55 6.25 3.19 -20.74
CA THR A 55 7.21 3.56 -21.79
C THR A 55 8.50 2.74 -21.67
N VAL A 56 9.26 2.71 -22.77
CA VAL A 56 10.61 2.14 -22.80
C VAL A 56 11.51 2.77 -21.73
N ALA A 57 11.46 4.09 -21.55
CA ALA A 57 12.23 4.79 -20.52
C ALA A 57 11.89 4.29 -19.12
N GLN A 58 10.61 4.10 -18.82
CA GLN A 58 10.15 3.59 -17.53
C GLN A 58 10.63 2.16 -17.31
N LEU A 59 10.57 1.27 -18.31
CA LEU A 59 11.08 -0.10 -18.18
C LEU A 59 12.59 -0.09 -17.92
N LEU A 60 13.34 0.68 -18.70
CA LEU A 60 14.79 0.74 -18.56
C LEU A 60 15.21 1.33 -17.22
N ALA A 61 14.41 2.21 -16.60
CA ALA A 61 14.68 2.71 -15.25
C ALA A 61 14.57 1.63 -14.17
N LYS A 62 13.82 0.55 -14.41
CA LYS A 62 13.58 -0.56 -13.47
C LYS A 62 14.62 -1.67 -13.51
N VAL A 63 15.58 -1.61 -14.43
CA VAL A 63 16.59 -2.65 -14.61
C VAL A 63 17.99 -2.06 -14.69
N THR A 64 18.99 -2.81 -14.25
CA THR A 64 20.41 -2.47 -14.44
C THR A 64 21.09 -3.48 -15.35
N ALA A 65 22.24 -3.10 -15.92
CA ALA A 65 23.03 -3.95 -16.78
C ALA A 65 24.38 -4.27 -16.10
N GLU A 66 24.83 -5.51 -16.23
CA GLU A 66 26.15 -5.96 -15.78
C GLU A 66 26.97 -6.42 -17.01
N PRO A 67 28.23 -6.00 -17.20
CA PRO A 67 28.94 -5.01 -16.39
C PRO A 67 28.33 -3.61 -16.47
N SER A 68 28.52 -2.84 -15.41
CA SER A 68 28.10 -1.43 -15.38
C SER A 68 28.64 -0.69 -16.60
N GLY A 69 27.74 -0.10 -17.39
CA GLY A 69 28.05 0.54 -18.67
C GLY A 69 27.76 -0.29 -19.91
N ALA A 70 27.31 -1.55 -19.78
CA ALA A 70 26.71 -2.29 -20.87
C ALA A 70 25.46 -1.57 -21.43
N ASP A 71 25.23 -1.69 -22.73
CA ASP A 71 24.03 -1.12 -23.37
C ASP A 71 22.80 -1.93 -22.97
N LYS A 72 21.71 -1.21 -22.68
CA LYS A 72 20.37 -1.77 -22.51
C LYS A 72 19.41 -1.05 -23.42
N GLY A 73 18.50 -1.80 -24.04
CA GLY A 73 17.52 -1.23 -24.94
C GLY A 73 16.33 -2.15 -25.12
N VAL A 74 15.23 -1.59 -25.63
CA VAL A 74 14.03 -2.36 -25.98
C VAL A 74 13.92 -2.39 -27.49
N TYR A 75 13.56 -3.54 -28.04
CA TYR A 75 13.50 -3.79 -29.47
C TYR A 75 12.14 -4.39 -29.84
N ARG A 76 11.59 -3.95 -30.97
CA ARG A 76 10.39 -4.54 -31.59
C ARG A 76 10.75 -4.92 -33.02
N ASP A 77 10.53 -6.19 -33.38
CA ASP A 77 10.87 -6.74 -34.70
C ASP A 77 12.34 -6.47 -35.11
N GLY A 78 13.25 -6.47 -34.13
CA GLY A 78 14.68 -6.19 -34.33
C GLY A 78 15.06 -4.70 -34.42
N VAL A 79 14.09 -3.78 -34.36
CA VAL A 79 14.32 -2.33 -34.38
C VAL A 79 14.34 -1.79 -32.95
N ARG A 80 15.36 -1.01 -32.59
CA ARG A 80 15.44 -0.36 -31.28
C ARG A 80 14.34 0.69 -31.15
N LEU A 81 13.63 0.67 -30.04
CA LEU A 81 12.59 1.64 -29.72
C LEU A 81 13.19 2.88 -29.03
N GLU A 82 12.59 4.03 -29.31
CA GLU A 82 12.89 5.29 -28.63
C GLU A 82 12.36 5.29 -27.19
N ALA A 83 12.96 6.11 -26.34
CA ALA A 83 12.65 6.16 -24.90
C ALA A 83 11.16 6.43 -24.59
N GLY A 84 10.47 7.23 -25.41
CA GLY A 84 9.06 7.56 -25.24
C GLY A 84 8.08 6.55 -25.84
N ALA A 85 8.56 5.50 -26.52
CA ALA A 85 7.68 4.49 -27.10
C ALA A 85 6.98 3.68 -26.01
N GLU A 86 5.71 3.35 -26.21
CA GLU A 86 4.95 2.46 -25.34
C GLU A 86 5.34 1.00 -25.57
N LEU A 87 5.48 0.26 -24.47
CA LEU A 87 5.73 -1.18 -24.50
C LEU A 87 4.55 -1.92 -25.11
N ALA A 88 4.86 -3.00 -25.81
CA ALA A 88 3.90 -3.97 -26.29
C ALA A 88 4.31 -5.40 -25.90
N GLU A 89 3.33 -6.29 -25.96
CA GLU A 89 3.56 -7.73 -25.82
C GLU A 89 4.66 -8.21 -26.78
N ASN A 90 5.63 -8.95 -26.24
CA ASN A 90 6.76 -9.52 -26.96
C ASN A 90 7.83 -8.54 -27.45
N ASP A 91 7.82 -7.28 -26.98
CA ASP A 91 9.02 -6.45 -27.07
C ASP A 91 10.20 -7.17 -26.40
N VAL A 92 11.43 -6.89 -26.85
CA VAL A 92 12.64 -7.55 -26.34
C VAL A 92 13.47 -6.54 -25.57
N LEU A 93 13.57 -6.71 -24.26
CA LEU A 93 14.57 -6.05 -23.43
C LEU A 93 15.90 -6.77 -23.65
N ARG A 94 16.90 -6.04 -24.14
CA ARG A 94 18.20 -6.58 -24.52
C ARG A 94 19.33 -5.89 -23.79
N PHE A 95 20.26 -6.69 -23.28
CA PHE A 95 21.54 -6.26 -22.71
C PHE A 95 22.68 -6.68 -23.64
N SER A 96 23.56 -5.76 -24.02
CA SER A 96 24.69 -6.05 -24.91
C SER A 96 25.94 -5.26 -24.58
N ALA A 97 27.11 -5.90 -24.71
CA ALA A 97 28.39 -5.20 -24.62
C ALA A 97 28.67 -4.46 -25.94
N LYS A 98 29.30 -3.29 -25.87
CA LYS A 98 29.60 -2.48 -27.06
C LYS A 98 30.41 -3.29 -28.10
N GLY A 99 29.89 -3.41 -29.31
CA GLY A 99 30.54 -4.15 -30.40
C GLY A 99 30.38 -5.68 -30.32
N SER A 100 29.64 -6.21 -29.34
CA SER A 100 29.30 -7.62 -29.23
C SER A 100 28.12 -7.99 -30.14
N THR A 101 28.15 -9.20 -30.71
CA THR A 101 26.99 -9.83 -31.35
C THR A 101 26.22 -10.76 -30.40
N VAL A 102 26.73 -10.94 -29.18
CA VAL A 102 26.09 -11.70 -28.10
C VAL A 102 25.32 -10.74 -27.21
N SER A 103 24.10 -11.12 -26.86
CA SER A 103 23.22 -10.39 -25.95
C SER A 103 22.51 -11.31 -24.96
N ASP A 104 22.04 -10.73 -23.86
CA ASP A 104 21.09 -11.33 -22.94
C ASP A 104 19.72 -10.67 -23.16
N ASP A 105 18.73 -11.47 -23.53
CA ASP A 105 17.44 -11.00 -24.05
C ASP A 105 16.31 -11.50 -23.16
N TYR A 106 15.38 -10.61 -22.84
CA TYR A 106 14.16 -10.88 -22.09
C TYR A 106 12.96 -10.46 -22.92
N VAL A 107 12.00 -11.37 -23.07
CA VAL A 107 10.71 -11.06 -23.66
C VAL A 107 9.88 -10.29 -22.65
N VAL A 108 9.37 -9.12 -23.05
CA VAL A 108 8.50 -8.27 -22.25
C VAL A 108 7.09 -8.83 -22.29
N LYS A 109 6.53 -9.09 -21.10
CA LYS A 109 5.16 -9.57 -20.90
C LYS A 109 4.39 -8.62 -20.02
N SER A 110 3.14 -8.34 -20.41
CA SER A 110 2.22 -7.57 -19.58
C SER A 110 1.86 -8.40 -18.34
N LYS A 111 1.93 -7.76 -17.17
CA LYS A 111 1.34 -8.26 -15.94
C LYS A 111 0.77 -7.08 -15.16
N THR A 112 -0.56 -7.06 -15.03
CA THR A 112 -1.28 -5.99 -14.32
C THR A 112 -1.98 -6.50 -13.07
N THR A 113 -1.89 -7.80 -12.78
CA THR A 113 -2.55 -8.44 -11.64
C THR A 113 -1.53 -9.30 -10.91
N TRP A 114 -1.52 -9.16 -9.58
CA TRP A 114 -0.74 -9.98 -8.67
C TRP A 114 -1.66 -10.65 -7.67
N ASP A 115 -1.53 -11.95 -7.54
CA ASP A 115 -2.31 -12.78 -6.62
C ASP A 115 -1.32 -13.42 -5.65
N TRP A 116 -1.49 -13.14 -4.35
CA TRP A 116 -0.57 -13.63 -3.34
C TRP A 116 -0.33 -15.13 -3.42
N VAL A 117 -1.38 -15.94 -3.63
CA VAL A 117 -1.29 -17.41 -3.64
C VAL A 117 -0.65 -17.90 -4.93
N ASN A 118 -1.08 -17.37 -6.07
CA ASN A 118 -0.59 -17.81 -7.38
C ASN A 118 0.86 -17.35 -7.62
N ASP A 119 1.21 -16.15 -7.17
CA ASP A 119 2.56 -15.58 -7.31
C ASP A 119 3.51 -15.98 -6.18
N PHE A 120 3.03 -16.65 -5.12
CA PHE A 120 3.89 -17.05 -4.00
C PHE A 120 5.07 -17.90 -4.48
N GLN A 121 6.28 -17.46 -4.12
CA GLN A 121 7.52 -18.17 -4.39
C GLN A 121 8.19 -18.58 -3.09
N VAL A 122 8.60 -19.85 -3.02
CA VAL A 122 9.28 -20.40 -1.85
C VAL A 122 10.67 -19.76 -1.72
N ARG A 123 10.94 -19.15 -0.57
CA ARG A 123 12.24 -18.54 -0.20
C ARG A 123 12.67 -17.37 -1.11
N VAL A 124 11.74 -16.66 -1.75
CA VAL A 124 12.06 -15.52 -2.61
C VAL A 124 11.34 -14.26 -2.13
N GLN A 125 12.10 -13.29 -1.63
CA GLN A 125 11.59 -11.95 -1.33
C GLN A 125 11.61 -11.09 -2.60
N GLY A 126 10.53 -10.36 -2.85
CA GLY A 126 10.47 -9.37 -3.91
C GLY A 126 10.56 -9.96 -5.34
N PRO A 127 10.61 -9.08 -6.36
CA PRO A 127 10.66 -7.63 -6.24
C PRO A 127 9.28 -6.97 -5.98
N ILE A 128 8.20 -7.77 -5.98
CA ILE A 128 6.83 -7.28 -5.84
C ILE A 128 6.20 -7.70 -4.50
N TRP A 129 6.17 -9.00 -4.21
CA TRP A 129 5.63 -9.53 -2.96
C TRP A 129 6.72 -9.73 -1.92
N TYR A 130 6.42 -9.33 -0.69
CA TYR A 130 7.32 -9.43 0.45
C TYR A 130 6.57 -9.97 1.65
N GLY A 131 7.25 -10.83 2.41
CA GLY A 131 6.84 -11.18 3.77
C GLY A 131 7.49 -10.24 4.76
N GLN A 132 6.70 -9.40 5.45
CA GLN A 132 7.21 -8.38 6.37
C GLN A 132 6.68 -8.55 7.80
N ARG A 133 7.37 -7.93 8.75
CA ARG A 133 6.95 -7.81 10.16
C ARG A 133 7.34 -6.44 10.74
N GLN A 134 6.67 -6.04 11.81
CA GLN A 134 7.24 -5.10 12.76
C GLN A 134 7.76 -5.88 13.98
N THR A 135 8.64 -5.26 14.77
CA THR A 135 9.14 -5.80 16.04
C THR A 135 8.49 -5.13 17.26
N GLU A 136 7.73 -4.08 17.01
CA GLU A 136 7.07 -3.21 17.97
C GLU A 136 5.76 -2.73 17.34
N ALA A 137 4.75 -2.40 18.16
CA ALA A 137 3.51 -1.82 17.63
C ALA A 137 3.81 -0.50 16.91
N ASP A 138 3.27 -0.35 15.69
CA ASP A 138 3.46 0.83 14.84
C ASP A 138 4.95 1.12 14.50
N GLY A 139 5.79 0.07 14.57
CA GLY A 139 7.22 0.14 14.25
C GLY A 139 7.52 0.15 12.75
N VAL A 140 8.81 0.12 12.42
CA VAL A 140 9.23 0.06 11.00
C VAL A 140 9.00 -1.35 10.45
N TRP A 141 8.36 -1.44 9.29
CA TRP A 141 8.24 -2.69 8.55
C TRP A 141 9.60 -3.17 8.02
N SER A 142 9.90 -4.44 8.25
CA SER A 142 11.14 -5.08 7.77
C SER A 142 10.84 -6.46 7.19
N ASP A 143 11.65 -6.86 6.22
CA ASP A 143 11.51 -8.16 5.57
C ASP A 143 11.87 -9.30 6.53
N ILE A 144 11.05 -10.33 6.55
CA ILE A 144 11.31 -11.55 7.31
C ILE A 144 12.38 -12.36 6.56
N ALA A 145 13.54 -12.54 7.19
CA ALA A 145 14.66 -13.26 6.59
C ALA A 145 14.50 -14.79 6.67
N ASP A 146 13.90 -15.28 7.75
CA ASP A 146 13.75 -16.72 7.98
C ASP A 146 12.55 -17.30 7.23
N PHE A 147 12.69 -18.56 6.82
CA PHE A 147 11.66 -19.29 6.08
C PHE A 147 11.50 -20.69 6.66
N ASP A 148 10.26 -21.11 6.88
CA ASP A 148 9.93 -22.37 7.55
C ASP A 148 10.54 -23.58 6.81
N ALA A 149 11.03 -24.55 7.57
CA ALA A 149 11.74 -25.72 7.03
C ALA A 149 10.80 -26.71 6.32
N THR A 150 9.52 -26.71 6.68
CA THR A 150 8.49 -27.62 6.17
C THR A 150 7.45 -26.89 5.34
N TYR A 151 6.85 -25.84 5.90
CA TYR A 151 5.72 -25.14 5.30
C TYR A 151 6.18 -23.96 4.45
N PRO A 152 5.43 -23.57 3.41
CA PRO A 152 5.79 -22.45 2.53
C PRO A 152 5.41 -21.10 3.17
N ASN A 153 6.04 -20.79 4.30
CA ASN A 153 5.80 -19.56 5.06
C ASN A 153 7.13 -18.87 5.38
N TRP A 154 7.16 -17.54 5.27
CA TRP A 154 8.14 -16.76 6.02
C TRP A 154 7.83 -16.90 7.50
N MET A 155 8.86 -17.01 8.33
CA MET A 155 8.67 -17.23 9.75
C MET A 155 9.51 -16.31 10.62
N TYR A 156 8.96 -15.93 11.77
CA TYR A 156 9.68 -15.46 12.94
C TYR A 156 9.13 -16.18 14.17
N GLU A 157 9.93 -16.19 15.24
CA GLU A 157 9.57 -16.87 16.49
C GLU A 157 9.06 -18.30 16.25
N THR A 158 9.75 -19.00 15.35
CA THR A 158 9.54 -20.40 14.94
C THR A 158 8.40 -20.68 13.96
N TYR A 159 7.27 -19.94 13.98
CA TYR A 159 6.14 -20.29 13.10
C TYR A 159 5.18 -19.15 12.73
N TYR A 160 5.46 -17.90 13.10
CA TYR A 160 4.59 -16.77 12.78
C TYR A 160 5.04 -16.04 11.53
N GLY A 161 4.11 -15.54 10.74
CA GLY A 161 4.39 -14.82 9.51
C GLY A 161 3.40 -15.12 8.38
N PRO A 162 3.63 -14.52 7.22
CA PRO A 162 2.84 -14.70 6.02
C PRO A 162 3.35 -15.87 5.17
N GLY A 163 2.44 -16.48 4.41
CA GLY A 163 2.73 -17.63 3.55
C GLY A 163 1.49 -18.13 2.82
N VAL A 164 1.49 -19.42 2.48
CA VAL A 164 0.31 -20.11 1.92
C VAL A 164 0.04 -21.39 2.70
N ASP A 165 -1.23 -21.73 2.90
CA ASP A 165 -1.63 -22.94 3.65
C ASP A 165 -1.45 -24.18 2.77
N TYR A 166 -0.22 -24.71 2.76
CA TYR A 166 0.12 -25.91 2.02
C TYR A 166 1.16 -26.76 2.75
N ALA A 167 1.13 -28.07 2.50
CA ALA A 167 1.84 -29.04 3.33
C ALA A 167 3.36 -29.05 3.17
N ASN A 168 3.90 -28.51 2.07
CA ASN A 168 5.34 -28.49 1.80
C ASN A 168 5.75 -27.41 0.78
N HIS A 169 7.04 -27.33 0.45
CA HIS A 169 7.58 -26.37 -0.52
C HIS A 169 7.32 -26.70 -2.00
N SER A 170 6.78 -27.88 -2.31
CA SER A 170 6.48 -28.29 -3.69
C SER A 170 5.06 -27.87 -4.07
N LEU A 171 4.88 -26.56 -4.29
CA LEU A 171 3.59 -25.99 -4.66
C LEU A 171 3.15 -26.49 -6.04
N PRO A 172 1.88 -26.91 -6.21
CA PRO A 172 1.34 -27.32 -7.49
C PRO A 172 1.16 -26.12 -8.43
N THR A 173 0.99 -26.42 -9.72
CA THR A 173 0.62 -25.42 -10.74
C THR A 173 -0.80 -24.89 -10.50
N ASP A 174 -1.75 -25.77 -10.21
CA ASP A 174 -3.11 -25.37 -9.80
C ASP A 174 -3.13 -25.11 -8.29
N ARG A 175 -3.38 -23.85 -7.92
CA ARG A 175 -3.42 -23.40 -6.53
C ARG A 175 -4.79 -22.89 -6.12
N SER A 176 -5.84 -23.18 -6.90
CA SER A 176 -7.21 -22.73 -6.63
C SER A 176 -7.73 -23.14 -5.25
N ALA A 177 -7.31 -24.30 -4.74
CA ALA A 177 -7.68 -24.80 -3.41
C ALA A 177 -6.74 -24.35 -2.27
N ILE A 178 -5.64 -23.65 -2.58
CA ILE A 178 -4.67 -23.18 -1.58
C ILE A 178 -5.10 -21.79 -1.12
N HIS A 179 -5.09 -21.54 0.19
CA HIS A 179 -5.35 -20.22 0.77
C HIS A 179 -4.05 -19.50 1.11
N GLY A 180 -4.05 -18.18 1.06
CA GLY A 180 -3.02 -17.38 1.72
C GLY A 180 -3.13 -17.52 3.23
N LEU A 181 -1.99 -17.55 3.92
CA LEU A 181 -1.90 -17.71 5.36
C LEU A 181 -1.18 -16.50 5.94
N ILE A 182 -1.76 -15.89 6.98
CA ILE A 182 -1.09 -14.86 7.76
C ILE A 182 -1.24 -15.16 9.24
N SER A 183 -0.19 -14.89 10.02
CA SER A 183 -0.18 -15.14 11.45
C SER A 183 0.75 -14.18 12.19
N ASP A 184 0.47 -13.94 13.47
CA ASP A 184 1.30 -13.09 14.31
C ASP A 184 1.53 -13.71 15.69
N SER A 185 2.63 -13.31 16.33
CA SER A 185 2.94 -13.78 17.68
C SER A 185 2.03 -13.10 18.71
N PRO A 186 1.32 -13.86 19.56
CA PRO A 186 0.60 -13.29 20.70
C PRO A 186 1.54 -12.91 21.86
N ALA A 187 2.85 -13.15 21.70
CA ALA A 187 3.88 -12.90 22.70
C ALA A 187 4.77 -11.69 22.39
N SER A 188 4.84 -11.27 21.13
CA SER A 188 5.57 -10.07 20.70
C SER A 188 4.65 -9.10 19.95
N ALA A 189 4.95 -7.81 20.01
CA ALA A 189 4.18 -6.79 19.34
C ALA A 189 4.68 -6.59 17.90
N GLY A 190 3.82 -6.03 17.03
CA GLY A 190 4.20 -5.52 15.72
C GLY A 190 3.56 -6.20 14.52
N GLY A 191 3.07 -7.43 14.64
CA GLY A 191 2.35 -8.04 13.52
C GLY A 191 3.23 -8.50 12.37
N SER A 192 2.57 -9.14 11.41
CA SER A 192 3.14 -9.55 10.13
C SER A 192 2.33 -9.01 8.97
N ALA A 193 2.89 -9.02 7.76
CA ALA A 193 2.26 -8.49 6.57
C ALA A 193 2.57 -9.30 5.30
N MET A 194 1.53 -9.51 4.50
CA MET A 194 1.66 -9.73 3.06
C MET A 194 1.80 -8.35 2.41
N ALA A 195 3.00 -8.01 1.93
CA ALA A 195 3.32 -6.67 1.45
C ALA A 195 3.59 -6.67 -0.06
N TRP A 196 2.79 -5.89 -0.79
CA TRP A 196 2.97 -5.64 -2.22
C TRP A 196 3.62 -4.28 -2.44
N LYS A 197 4.66 -4.25 -3.26
CA LYS A 197 5.32 -3.02 -3.65
C LYS A 197 4.87 -2.57 -5.04
N ALA A 198 4.40 -1.33 -5.15
CA ALA A 198 3.91 -0.79 -6.41
C ALA A 198 5.03 -0.66 -7.46
N PRO A 199 4.99 -1.39 -8.59
CA PRO A 199 6.03 -1.29 -9.61
C PRO A 199 5.98 0.03 -10.39
N LYS A 200 4.83 0.71 -10.42
CA LYS A 200 4.63 2.02 -11.05
C LYS A 200 3.51 2.80 -10.36
N ALA A 201 3.34 4.06 -10.73
CA ALA A 201 2.19 4.85 -10.31
C ALA A 201 0.91 4.43 -11.06
N GLY A 202 -0.24 4.57 -10.41
CA GLY A 202 -1.56 4.31 -10.99
C GLY A 202 -2.62 4.04 -9.92
N THR A 203 -3.80 3.59 -10.35
CA THR A 203 -4.84 3.11 -9.42
C THR A 203 -4.87 1.59 -9.44
N VAL A 204 -4.85 0.98 -8.25
CA VAL A 204 -5.00 -0.46 -8.06
C VAL A 204 -6.29 -0.78 -7.34
N LYS A 205 -6.83 -1.97 -7.59
CA LYS A 205 -7.91 -2.57 -6.82
C LYS A 205 -7.38 -3.75 -6.04
N VAL A 206 -7.55 -3.69 -4.73
CA VAL A 206 -7.34 -4.80 -3.80
C VAL A 206 -8.64 -5.59 -3.71
N SER A 207 -8.54 -6.90 -3.86
CA SER A 207 -9.64 -7.84 -3.69
C SER A 207 -9.19 -9.06 -2.90
N ILE A 208 -10.14 -9.78 -2.32
CA ILE A 208 -9.92 -11.01 -1.57
C ILE A 208 -10.91 -12.07 -2.03
N ARG A 209 -10.67 -13.34 -1.70
CA ARG A 209 -11.61 -14.41 -2.05
C ARG A 209 -12.95 -14.24 -1.36
N GLU A 210 -13.99 -14.76 -2.01
CA GLU A 210 -15.38 -14.65 -1.54
C GLU A 210 -15.60 -15.34 -0.18
N ASP A 211 -14.88 -16.42 0.11
CA ASP A 211 -14.99 -17.18 1.36
C ASP A 211 -14.01 -16.71 2.46
N GLU A 212 -13.32 -15.60 2.25
CA GLU A 212 -12.31 -15.02 3.14
C GLU A 212 -12.69 -13.60 3.60
N PRO A 213 -12.09 -13.08 4.69
CA PRO A 213 -11.08 -13.72 5.55
C PRO A 213 -11.67 -14.32 6.83
N TYR A 214 -10.98 -15.29 7.44
CA TYR A 214 -11.42 -15.93 8.70
C TYR A 214 -10.27 -16.48 9.54
N LEU A 215 -10.47 -16.65 10.86
CA LEU A 215 -9.54 -17.42 11.70
C LEU A 215 -9.51 -18.88 11.26
N ARG A 216 -8.34 -19.36 10.83
CA ARG A 216 -8.24 -20.68 10.19
C ARG A 216 -8.31 -21.84 11.18
N GLN A 217 -8.01 -21.63 12.46
CA GLN A 217 -7.90 -22.72 13.43
C GLN A 217 -9.14 -22.82 14.33
N ASP A 218 -9.52 -24.04 14.71
CA ASP A 218 -10.64 -24.28 15.63
C ASP A 218 -10.27 -23.96 17.08
N GLY A 219 -11.27 -23.61 17.89
CA GLY A 219 -11.12 -23.40 19.33
C GLY A 219 -10.46 -22.08 19.71
N SER A 220 -10.79 -20.99 19.00
CA SER A 220 -10.43 -19.62 19.41
C SER A 220 -10.89 -19.35 20.85
N ASN A 221 -10.04 -18.67 21.63
CA ASN A 221 -10.39 -18.18 22.97
C ASN A 221 -11.08 -16.79 22.95
N GLY A 222 -11.51 -16.32 21.78
CA GLY A 222 -12.23 -15.06 21.60
C GLY A 222 -11.35 -13.81 21.57
N LYS A 223 -10.04 -13.95 21.72
CA LYS A 223 -9.11 -12.84 21.53
C LYS A 223 -8.93 -12.53 20.04
N ALA A 224 -8.78 -11.25 19.73
CA ALA A 224 -8.72 -10.77 18.36
C ALA A 224 -7.38 -11.07 17.69
N LEU A 225 -7.45 -11.51 16.44
CA LEU A 225 -6.45 -11.20 15.42
C LEU A 225 -7.00 -10.02 14.61
N THR A 226 -6.37 -8.85 14.73
CA THR A 226 -6.77 -7.67 13.97
C THR A 226 -6.15 -7.74 12.59
N LEU A 227 -6.98 -7.83 11.54
CA LEU A 227 -6.52 -7.66 10.16
C LEU A 227 -6.56 -6.18 9.78
N ARG A 228 -5.60 -5.75 8.95
CA ARG A 228 -5.64 -4.42 8.32
C ARG A 228 -5.30 -4.51 6.84
N LEU A 229 -5.96 -3.71 6.01
CA LEU A 229 -5.45 -3.28 4.71
C LEU A 229 -4.81 -1.91 4.92
N MET A 230 -3.57 -1.75 4.47
CA MET A 230 -2.80 -0.51 4.64
C MET A 230 -2.23 -0.02 3.31
N HIS A 231 -2.18 1.29 3.15
CA HIS A 231 -1.39 1.99 2.14
C HIS A 231 -0.26 2.72 2.87
N ASP A 232 0.97 2.25 2.64
CA ASP A 232 2.14 2.54 3.46
C ASP A 232 1.88 2.29 4.95
N ASP A 233 1.77 3.36 5.73
CA ASP A 233 1.50 3.33 7.17
C ASP A 233 0.05 3.71 7.52
N LYS A 234 -0.77 4.06 6.51
CA LYS A 234 -2.17 4.44 6.70
C LYS A 234 -3.08 3.23 6.64
N VAL A 235 -3.97 3.09 7.62
CA VAL A 235 -5.00 2.04 7.65
C VAL A 235 -6.15 2.42 6.73
N VAL A 236 -6.45 1.57 5.76
CA VAL A 236 -7.59 1.70 4.84
C VAL A 236 -8.80 0.95 5.39
N CYS A 237 -8.58 -0.31 5.79
CA CYS A 237 -9.58 -1.17 6.38
C CYS A 237 -9.01 -1.90 7.58
N PHE A 238 -9.86 -2.24 8.55
CA PHE A 238 -9.51 -3.15 9.62
C PHE A 238 -10.73 -3.94 10.09
N ALA A 239 -10.50 -5.09 10.71
CA ALA A 239 -11.51 -5.82 11.46
C ALA A 239 -10.85 -6.79 12.44
N ASP A 240 -11.56 -7.10 13.52
CA ASP A 240 -11.12 -8.10 14.49
C ASP A 240 -11.73 -9.47 14.19
N LEU A 241 -10.86 -10.45 14.04
CA LEU A 241 -11.24 -11.86 13.90
C LEU A 241 -11.20 -12.53 15.28
N THR A 242 -12.35 -12.87 15.84
CA THR A 242 -12.46 -13.49 17.18
C THR A 242 -13.01 -14.91 17.18
N VAL A 243 -13.78 -15.27 16.15
CA VAL A 243 -14.48 -16.56 16.06
C VAL A 243 -13.83 -17.47 15.01
N SER A 244 -13.54 -18.72 15.40
CA SER A 244 -12.98 -19.74 14.49
C SER A 244 -13.89 -19.96 13.28
N LYS A 245 -13.30 -20.02 12.09
CA LYS A 245 -13.98 -20.36 10.82
C LYS A 245 -15.13 -19.44 10.42
N GLN A 246 -15.30 -18.31 11.11
CA GLN A 246 -16.28 -17.30 10.74
C GLN A 246 -15.63 -16.28 9.82
N ARG A 247 -16.23 -16.09 8.63
CA ARG A 247 -15.84 -15.03 7.71
C ARG A 247 -16.10 -13.65 8.32
N SER A 248 -15.15 -12.74 8.19
CA SER A 248 -15.34 -11.32 8.52
C SER A 248 -16.02 -10.60 7.36
N GLU A 249 -17.34 -10.45 7.46
CA GLU A 249 -18.11 -9.60 6.54
C GLU A 249 -17.66 -8.13 6.62
N GLU A 250 -17.28 -7.67 7.82
CA GLU A 250 -16.78 -6.31 8.03
C GLU A 250 -15.54 -6.01 7.19
N PHE A 251 -14.52 -6.87 7.29
CA PHE A 251 -13.29 -6.68 6.52
C PHE A 251 -13.54 -6.81 5.02
N ALA A 252 -14.31 -7.84 4.62
CA ALA A 252 -14.60 -8.10 3.21
C ALA A 252 -15.37 -6.94 2.56
N ASN A 253 -16.38 -6.41 3.24
CA ASN A 253 -17.15 -5.27 2.76
C ASN A 253 -16.29 -4.00 2.72
N CYS A 254 -15.43 -3.77 3.72
CA CYS A 254 -14.52 -2.64 3.69
C CYS A 254 -13.54 -2.72 2.51
N VAL A 255 -12.93 -3.88 2.25
CA VAL A 255 -12.02 -4.05 1.09
C VAL A 255 -12.77 -3.89 -0.22
N ALA A 256 -14.02 -4.34 -0.31
CA ALA A 256 -14.83 -4.15 -1.51
C ALA A 256 -15.15 -2.66 -1.78
N ASP A 257 -15.38 -1.87 -0.73
CA ASP A 257 -15.72 -0.44 -0.79
C ASP A 257 -14.49 0.46 -0.96
N LYS A 258 -13.42 0.20 -0.21
CA LYS A 258 -12.22 1.05 -0.07
C LYS A 258 -10.95 0.46 -0.69
N GLY A 259 -11.05 -0.69 -1.34
CA GLY A 259 -9.90 -1.38 -1.94
C GLY A 259 -9.37 -0.74 -3.21
N GLU A 260 -9.99 0.32 -3.73
CA GLU A 260 -9.47 1.10 -4.86
C GLU A 260 -8.53 2.19 -4.32
N ILE A 261 -7.23 2.04 -4.60
CA ILE A 261 -6.16 2.84 -3.99
C ILE A 261 -5.28 3.43 -5.09
N ALA A 262 -5.07 4.75 -5.05
CA ALA A 262 -4.05 5.42 -5.85
C ALA A 262 -2.67 5.17 -5.22
N VAL A 263 -1.72 4.73 -6.04
CA VAL A 263 -0.35 4.39 -5.62
C VAL A 263 0.67 5.14 -6.46
N GLU A 264 1.77 5.54 -5.84
CA GLU A 264 2.99 5.93 -6.51
C GLU A 264 3.95 4.73 -6.64
N ALA A 265 4.93 4.85 -7.54
CA ALA A 265 5.93 3.81 -7.70
C ALA A 265 6.77 3.64 -6.42
N GLY A 266 6.73 2.45 -5.82
CA GLY A 266 7.45 2.13 -4.59
C GLY A 266 6.59 2.14 -3.33
N ASP A 267 5.36 2.64 -3.41
CA ASP A 267 4.37 2.56 -2.33
C ASP A 267 4.09 1.11 -1.93
N TRP A 268 3.66 0.93 -0.70
CA TRP A 268 3.31 -0.37 -0.16
C TRP A 268 1.81 -0.51 0.01
N ILE A 269 1.26 -1.62 -0.50
CA ILE A 269 -0.04 -2.13 -0.07
C ILE A 269 0.20 -3.33 0.83
N ARG A 270 -0.29 -3.29 2.08
CA ARG A 270 -0.10 -4.37 3.05
C ARG A 270 -1.41 -4.92 3.55
N VAL A 271 -1.52 -6.24 3.54
CA VAL A 271 -2.50 -6.95 4.37
C VAL A 271 -1.77 -7.45 5.61
N THR A 272 -2.12 -6.90 6.77
CA THR A 272 -1.41 -7.16 8.04
C THR A 272 -2.27 -7.94 9.01
N ALA A 273 -1.61 -8.64 9.93
CA ALA A 273 -2.25 -9.29 11.06
C ALA A 273 -1.52 -8.95 12.36
N THR A 274 -2.27 -8.56 13.40
CA THR A 274 -1.75 -8.29 14.74
C THR A 274 -2.54 -9.09 15.76
N SER A 275 -1.85 -9.88 16.59
CA SER A 275 -2.48 -10.73 17.60
C SER A 275 -2.61 -9.99 18.92
N ALA A 276 -3.80 -10.06 19.52
CA ALA A 276 -3.95 -9.66 20.91
C ALA A 276 -3.12 -10.58 21.84
N SER A 277 -2.55 -10.00 22.89
CA SER A 277 -1.76 -10.75 23.87
C SER A 277 -2.55 -11.93 24.45
N GLY A 278 -1.94 -13.12 24.44
CA GLY A 278 -2.54 -14.36 24.94
C GLY A 278 -3.56 -15.02 24.02
N MET A 279 -3.66 -14.61 22.75
CA MET A 279 -4.45 -15.32 21.74
C MET A 279 -3.90 -16.74 21.51
N ASN A 280 -4.78 -17.73 21.31
CA ASN A 280 -4.39 -19.14 21.17
C ASN A 280 -4.50 -19.69 19.72
N LYS A 281 -5.08 -18.92 18.80
CA LYS A 281 -5.28 -19.24 17.38
C LYS A 281 -4.93 -18.06 16.46
N PRO A 282 -3.68 -17.57 16.48
CA PRO A 282 -3.31 -16.30 15.87
C PRO A 282 -2.99 -16.43 14.37
N SER A 283 -3.84 -17.13 13.61
CA SER A 283 -3.65 -17.28 12.17
C SER A 283 -4.97 -17.24 11.40
N ALA A 284 -4.94 -16.61 10.24
CA ALA A 284 -6.09 -16.41 9.36
C ALA A 284 -5.79 -16.87 7.94
N HIS A 285 -6.86 -17.23 7.23
CA HIS A 285 -6.86 -17.33 5.78
C HIS A 285 -7.27 -16.01 5.16
N ILE A 286 -6.43 -15.52 4.25
CA ILE A 286 -6.66 -14.34 3.41
C ILE A 286 -5.74 -14.40 2.20
N SER A 287 -6.30 -14.19 1.02
CA SER A 287 -5.65 -14.35 -0.28
C SER A 287 -5.86 -13.06 -1.09
N PRO A 288 -5.06 -12.01 -0.85
CA PRO A 288 -5.22 -10.74 -1.56
C PRO A 288 -4.78 -10.85 -3.02
N VAL A 289 -5.55 -10.18 -3.88
CA VAL A 289 -5.25 -9.94 -5.29
C VAL A 289 -5.24 -8.44 -5.52
N ILE A 290 -4.16 -7.94 -6.13
CA ILE A 290 -3.96 -6.53 -6.45
C ILE A 290 -3.87 -6.40 -7.97
N ALA A 291 -4.80 -5.65 -8.55
CA ALA A 291 -4.84 -5.43 -9.99
C ALA A 291 -4.78 -3.93 -10.31
N TYR A 292 -3.92 -3.51 -11.24
CA TYR A 292 -4.05 -2.17 -11.83
C TYR A 292 -5.39 -2.07 -12.54
N MET A 293 -6.10 -0.99 -12.23
CA MET A 293 -7.29 -0.63 -12.97
C MET A 293 -6.88 -0.04 -14.31
N ALA A 294 -7.70 -0.25 -15.33
CA ALA A 294 -7.65 0.57 -16.52
C ALA A 294 -7.72 2.04 -16.09
N ALA A 295 -6.91 2.93 -16.67
CA ALA A 295 -7.13 4.34 -16.44
C ALA A 295 -8.53 4.65 -16.96
N SER A 296 -9.46 4.84 -16.04
CA SER A 296 -10.65 5.63 -16.32
C SER A 296 -10.13 6.88 -16.99
N THR A 297 -10.63 7.23 -18.19
CA THR A 297 -10.42 8.57 -18.74
C THR A 297 -10.62 9.53 -17.57
N PRO A 298 -9.66 10.40 -17.22
CA PRO A 298 -9.80 11.20 -16.02
C PRO A 298 -11.17 11.86 -16.11
N GLY A 299 -12.09 11.45 -15.23
CA GLY A 299 -13.11 12.38 -14.82
C GLY A 299 -12.37 13.64 -14.37
N PRO A 300 -12.94 14.83 -14.57
CA PRO A 300 -12.27 16.05 -14.11
C PRO A 300 -11.77 15.79 -12.69
N GLU A 301 -10.48 16.07 -12.44
CA GLU A 301 -9.89 16.00 -11.11
C GLU A 301 -10.93 16.52 -10.11
N PRO A 302 -11.18 15.82 -8.99
CA PRO A 302 -12.14 16.29 -8.01
C PRO A 302 -11.76 17.74 -7.68
N VAL A 303 -12.63 18.66 -8.08
CA VAL A 303 -12.42 20.08 -7.83
C VAL A 303 -12.30 20.19 -6.31
N PRO A 304 -11.21 20.76 -5.77
CA PRO A 304 -11.03 20.86 -4.33
C PRO A 304 -12.30 21.44 -3.71
N VAL A 305 -12.97 20.65 -2.88
CA VAL A 305 -14.18 21.09 -2.18
C VAL A 305 -13.76 22.14 -1.16
N ASP A 306 -14.34 23.33 -1.23
CA ASP A 306 -14.03 24.39 -0.27
C ASP A 306 -14.54 24.03 1.13
N LYS A 307 -13.62 23.76 2.04
CA LYS A 307 -13.90 23.45 3.45
C LYS A 307 -13.70 24.65 4.38
N SER A 308 -13.45 25.85 3.85
CA SER A 308 -13.09 27.03 4.65
C SER A 308 -14.18 27.41 5.66
N THR A 309 -15.46 27.31 5.26
CA THR A 309 -16.60 27.64 6.13
C THR A 309 -16.75 26.62 7.26
N LEU A 310 -16.59 25.33 6.97
CA LEU A 310 -16.63 24.27 7.97
C LEU A 310 -15.49 24.44 8.99
N LYS A 311 -14.28 24.73 8.52
CA LYS A 311 -13.13 25.01 9.37
C LYS A 311 -13.37 26.21 10.30
N ALA A 312 -13.90 27.31 9.78
CA ALA A 312 -14.21 28.48 10.59
C ALA A 312 -15.29 28.19 11.65
N THR A 313 -16.28 27.36 11.32
CA THR A 313 -17.34 26.97 12.28
C THR A 313 -16.79 26.03 13.37
N VAL A 314 -15.84 25.14 13.03
CA VAL A 314 -15.11 24.34 14.04
C VAL A 314 -14.31 25.24 14.98
N GLU A 315 -13.61 26.25 14.45
CA GLU A 315 -12.89 27.24 15.27
C GLU A 315 -13.83 28.05 16.17
N GLU A 316 -15.00 28.44 15.68
CA GLU A 316 -16.07 29.08 16.48
C GLU A 316 -16.49 28.18 17.64
N ALA A 317 -16.80 26.90 17.36
CA ALA A 317 -17.19 25.93 18.38
C ALA A 317 -16.09 25.70 19.44
N LEU A 318 -14.82 25.71 19.05
CA LEU A 318 -13.67 25.59 19.96
C LEU A 318 -13.50 26.83 20.86
N GLY A 319 -14.04 27.98 20.47
CA GLY A 319 -14.01 29.21 21.26
C GLY A 319 -15.08 29.29 22.37
N LEU A 320 -16.02 28.35 22.41
CA LEU A 320 -17.10 28.31 23.40
C LEU A 320 -16.63 27.65 24.71
N ALA A 321 -17.16 28.09 25.84
CA ALA A 321 -16.80 27.57 27.15
C ALA A 321 -17.88 26.60 27.67
N GLU A 322 -17.49 25.34 27.91
CA GLU A 322 -18.35 24.29 28.47
C GLU A 322 -19.10 24.71 29.73
N SER A 323 -18.46 25.54 30.58
CA SER A 323 -19.05 26.01 31.83
C SER A 323 -20.34 26.81 31.67
N ASP A 324 -20.56 27.39 30.48
CA ASP A 324 -21.65 28.33 30.24
C ASP A 324 -22.94 27.62 29.80
N TYR A 325 -22.88 26.35 29.40
CA TYR A 325 -23.95 25.62 28.74
C TYR A 325 -24.34 24.32 29.45
N THR A 326 -25.59 23.87 29.34
CA THR A 326 -26.06 22.60 29.92
C THR A 326 -25.26 21.41 29.39
N ASP A 327 -25.11 20.38 30.23
CA ASP A 327 -24.27 19.21 29.89
C ASP A 327 -24.84 18.48 28.65
N GLU A 328 -26.17 18.47 28.47
CA GLU A 328 -26.84 17.88 27.31
C GLU A 328 -26.57 18.62 26.00
N SER A 329 -26.72 19.96 26.00
CA SER A 329 -26.49 20.76 24.79
C SER A 329 -25.01 20.83 24.42
N TRP A 330 -24.11 20.79 25.41
CA TRP A 330 -22.67 20.71 25.19
C TRP A 330 -22.24 19.37 24.57
N ALA A 331 -22.79 18.24 25.04
CA ALA A 331 -22.48 16.93 24.47
C ALA A 331 -22.88 16.83 22.98
N ALA A 332 -24.01 17.45 22.59
CA ALA A 332 -24.43 17.53 21.20
C ALA A 332 -23.47 18.33 20.32
N LEU A 333 -22.96 19.47 20.82
CA LEU A 333 -21.93 20.27 20.16
C LEU A 333 -20.63 19.47 19.94
N VAL A 334 -20.16 18.75 20.97
CA VAL A 334 -18.95 17.93 20.89
C VAL A 334 -19.07 16.86 19.80
N ALA A 335 -20.20 16.13 19.76
CA ALA A 335 -20.43 15.11 18.75
C ALA A 335 -20.45 15.69 17.32
N ALA A 336 -21.12 16.83 17.12
CA ALA A 336 -21.18 17.50 15.83
C ALA A 336 -19.80 18.04 15.38
N ARG A 337 -19.00 18.54 16.32
CA ARG A 337 -17.63 19.01 16.05
C ARG A 337 -16.72 17.86 15.63
N ASP A 338 -16.78 16.73 16.32
CA ASP A 338 -15.91 15.58 16.00
C ASP A 338 -16.27 14.97 14.63
N ALA A 339 -17.57 14.95 14.29
CA ALA A 339 -18.03 14.59 12.95
C ALA A 339 -17.55 15.59 11.87
N ALA A 340 -17.61 16.89 12.17
CA ALA A 340 -17.07 17.93 11.28
C ALA A 340 -15.55 17.80 11.08
N GLN A 341 -14.80 17.46 12.13
CA GLN A 341 -13.36 17.21 12.04
C GLN A 341 -13.05 16.01 11.14
N THR A 342 -13.83 14.93 11.25
CA THR A 342 -13.70 13.76 10.37
C THR A 342 -13.87 14.13 8.89
N VAL A 343 -14.82 15.02 8.57
CA VAL A 343 -15.03 15.53 7.20
C VAL A 343 -13.91 16.48 6.76
N LEU A 344 -13.34 17.28 7.66
CA LEU A 344 -12.19 18.12 7.37
C LEU A 344 -10.95 17.29 6.98
N ASP A 345 -10.73 16.18 7.69
CA ASP A 345 -9.57 15.30 7.51
C ASP A 345 -9.71 14.32 6.33
N ASP A 346 -10.91 14.16 5.76
CA ASP A 346 -11.16 13.33 4.58
C ASP A 346 -10.89 14.08 3.27
N ASP A 347 -9.74 13.84 2.64
CA ASP A 347 -9.35 14.45 1.36
C ASP A 347 -10.34 14.14 0.21
N ALA A 348 -11.18 13.11 0.34
CA ALA A 348 -12.20 12.72 -0.64
C ALA A 348 -13.61 13.23 -0.29
N ALA A 349 -13.78 14.03 0.78
CA ALA A 349 -15.07 14.54 1.20
C ALA A 349 -15.78 15.33 0.08
N THR A 350 -17.04 14.98 -0.17
CA THR A 350 -17.92 15.62 -1.14
C THR A 350 -18.46 16.96 -0.61
N ALA A 351 -18.89 17.84 -1.53
CA ALA A 351 -19.55 19.10 -1.17
C ALA A 351 -20.78 18.87 -0.28
N GLU A 352 -21.54 17.79 -0.51
CA GLU A 352 -22.71 17.42 0.30
C GLU A 352 -22.32 16.99 1.71
N GLN A 353 -21.23 16.24 1.88
CA GLN A 353 -20.71 15.87 3.21
C GLN A 353 -20.22 17.11 3.97
N VAL A 354 -19.54 18.03 3.29
CA VAL A 354 -19.09 19.31 3.89
C VAL A 354 -20.29 20.17 4.29
N GLU A 355 -21.29 20.30 3.43
CA GLU A 355 -22.53 21.04 3.72
C GLU A 355 -23.33 20.40 4.87
N THR A 356 -23.44 19.07 4.89
CA THR A 356 -24.13 18.33 5.94
C THR A 356 -23.44 18.53 7.29
N ALA A 357 -22.11 18.39 7.34
CA ALA A 357 -21.33 18.63 8.55
C ALA A 357 -21.41 20.10 9.00
N GLN A 358 -21.40 21.04 8.07
CA GLN A 358 -21.56 22.47 8.34
C GLN A 358 -22.91 22.77 8.99
N ASN A 359 -23.99 22.24 8.42
CA ASN A 359 -25.35 22.45 8.94
C ASN A 359 -25.51 21.80 10.31
N ALA A 360 -25.05 20.55 10.47
CA ALA A 360 -25.12 19.86 11.76
C ALA A 360 -24.33 20.58 12.86
N LEU A 361 -23.14 21.10 12.55
CA LEU A 361 -22.34 21.86 13.51
C LEU A 361 -22.98 23.21 13.84
N ARG A 362 -23.55 23.91 12.85
CA ARG A 362 -24.27 25.18 13.07
C ARG A 362 -25.53 24.97 13.93
N ASP A 363 -26.31 23.94 13.64
CA ASP A 363 -27.50 23.58 14.41
C ASP A 363 -27.14 23.24 15.86
N ALA A 364 -26.00 22.56 16.07
CA ALA A 364 -25.52 22.25 17.42
C ALA A 364 -25.05 23.50 18.18
N ILE A 365 -24.42 24.47 17.50
CA ILE A 365 -24.08 25.78 18.09
C ILE A 365 -25.35 26.56 18.45
N ASP A 366 -26.32 26.63 17.54
CA ASP A 366 -27.58 27.36 17.75
C ASP A 366 -28.48 26.69 18.81
N GLY A 367 -28.33 25.37 19.00
CA GLY A 367 -29.02 24.56 20.00
C GLY A 367 -28.40 24.59 21.41
N LEU A 368 -27.36 25.41 21.64
CA LEU A 368 -26.74 25.53 22.95
C LEU A 368 -27.66 26.21 23.97
N GLU A 369 -27.84 25.56 25.12
CA GLU A 369 -28.68 26.07 26.22
C GLU A 369 -27.80 26.54 27.37
N LYS A 370 -27.95 27.79 27.83
CA LYS A 370 -27.14 28.31 28.94
C LYS A 370 -27.52 27.65 30.26
N LYS A 371 -26.52 27.40 31.12
CA LYS A 371 -26.80 26.99 32.50
C LYS A 371 -27.64 28.07 33.21
N PRO A 372 -28.63 27.71 34.03
CA PRO A 372 -29.43 28.68 34.77
C PRO A 372 -28.54 29.50 35.71
N VAL A 373 -28.64 30.83 35.63
CA VAL A 373 -28.07 31.73 36.63
C VAL A 373 -28.88 31.58 37.91
N ASP A 374 -28.23 31.14 38.99
CA ASP A 374 -28.83 31.14 40.32
C ASP A 374 -29.25 32.58 40.68
N PRO A 375 -30.51 32.84 41.06
CA PRO A 375 -30.91 34.16 41.54
C PRO A 375 -30.17 34.43 42.86
N ASP A 376 -29.45 35.55 42.90
CA ASP A 376 -28.74 36.07 44.06
C ASP A 376 -29.62 35.97 45.33
N PRO A 377 -29.20 35.25 46.39
CA PRO A 377 -30.01 35.05 47.58
C PRO A 377 -30.15 36.31 48.46
N ASN A 378 -29.65 37.49 48.04
CA ASN A 378 -29.72 38.69 48.88
C ASN A 378 -30.02 40.00 48.11
N PRO A 379 -31.31 40.34 47.84
CA PRO A 379 -31.66 41.64 47.29
C PRO A 379 -31.41 42.75 48.33
N LYS A 380 -30.56 43.72 47.99
CA LYS A 380 -30.33 44.93 48.78
C LYS A 380 -31.59 45.80 48.79
N PRO A 381 -32.06 46.34 49.94
CA PRO A 381 -33.23 47.21 49.97
C PRO A 381 -32.95 48.54 49.25
N ASP A 382 -33.91 48.98 48.42
CA ASP A 382 -33.90 50.28 47.75
C ASP A 382 -33.89 51.45 48.75
N PRO A 383 -33.17 52.55 48.47
CA PRO A 383 -33.25 53.77 49.26
C PRO A 383 -34.60 54.47 49.01
N ASN A 384 -35.28 54.79 50.11
CA ASN A 384 -36.57 55.48 50.20
C ASN A 384 -36.67 56.71 49.26
N PRO A 385 -37.78 56.91 48.54
CA PRO A 385 -37.95 58.09 47.69
C PRO A 385 -38.14 59.36 48.55
N ASP A 386 -37.41 60.43 48.18
CA ASP A 386 -37.58 61.78 48.72
C ASP A 386 -38.99 62.33 48.42
N PRO A 387 -39.59 63.13 49.33
CA PRO A 387 -40.93 63.65 49.13
C PRO A 387 -40.96 64.79 48.09
N ASP A 388 -41.96 64.70 47.22
CA ASP A 388 -42.31 65.61 46.12
C ASP A 388 -42.51 67.08 46.60
N PRO A 389 -41.99 68.10 45.90
CA PRO A 389 -42.24 69.48 46.28
C PRO A 389 -43.64 69.93 45.82
N THR A 390 -44.41 70.45 46.76
CA THR A 390 -45.73 71.08 46.55
C THR A 390 -45.65 72.29 45.60
N PRO A 391 -46.66 72.51 44.72
CA PRO A 391 -46.72 73.72 43.90
C PRO A 391 -47.30 74.92 44.69
N ASP A 392 -46.68 76.09 44.56
CA ASP A 392 -47.13 77.36 45.15
C ASP A 392 -48.39 77.93 44.42
N PRO A 393 -49.27 78.67 45.14
CA PRO A 393 -50.60 79.12 44.68
C PRO A 393 -50.63 80.35 43.76
#